data_AF-A0A354XBV4-F1
#
_entry.id   AF-A0A354XBV4-F1
#
_cell.length_a   1.000
_cell.length_b   1.000
_cell.length_c   1.000
_cell.angle_alpha   90.00
_cell.angle_beta   90.00
_cell.angle_gamma   90.00
#
_symmetry.space_group_name_H-M   'P 1'
#
loop_
_entity.id
_entity.type
_entity.pdbx_description
1 polymer ?
#
loop_
_entity_poly.entity_id
_entity_poly.type
_entity_poly.pdbx_seq_one_letter_code
_entity_poly.pdbx_strand_id
1 'polypeptide(L)'
;MSPLRSSFESTPSVIPTEAHSSNDRHPRGGGDPSSSALLGEAIMDSVSSVRDSLPERYRSHFNILRSEIIDFTKAHGIPKESLGKPDLLREATCKLSTSDLERLANLLERFEYLVKHKELMKEDYTEALEYVEKYYHLKKQYDSQVSLLEQVGILHPKKKSKHIQKLSTFFRSLLPYGKKKRPEVSTVPETPEILCITGIDDNEYPIPTLEQIASRLFERRETLKTKHDQGFTKLLLVPFGMSLDSLRETLKQFLLKYKKGHPSFGLDTDNPLYTWLNYQGADMGDFPNLVYYPQFLTKKGHGGKTKAQILKEQSEGQWTPAFAGVAGGSGTRFHGWIVHLLQPSNPDSQDIEVPMGFALIPREGQETPKGDLTPRPSLEAGKSPDEYLSILQKAQDDKGSPYHGETGMTPEDWIMAFMLHLSETGKPLDNFANGMESISYLTGAFFLSSSLVPGVYWSSVDDGRAFLGGDGYYDRASNFGARSSVIV
;
A
#
# COMPACT_ATOMS: atom_id res chain seq x y z
N MET A 1 39.33 66.32 8.18
CA MET A 1 39.51 65.93 6.77
C MET A 1 38.13 65.79 6.15
N SER A 2 37.74 66.75 5.31
CA SER A 2 36.62 66.64 4.35
C SER A 2 37.20 66.19 2.99
N PRO A 3 36.42 66.05 1.88
CA PRO A 3 34.98 65.78 1.65
C PRO A 3 34.79 64.62 0.61
N LEU A 4 33.60 64.13 0.23
CA LEU A 4 32.67 64.62 -0.81
C LEU A 4 31.55 63.55 -0.92
N ARG A 5 30.25 63.82 -0.76
CA ARG A 5 29.28 64.59 -1.58
C ARG A 5 28.91 63.92 -2.91
N SER A 6 27.67 63.42 -3.04
CA SER A 6 26.75 63.81 -4.13
C SER A 6 25.35 63.20 -3.93
N SER A 7 24.36 64.08 -3.91
CA SER A 7 22.91 63.88 -3.81
C SER A 7 22.28 63.73 -5.21
N PHE A 8 21.02 63.29 -5.31
CA PHE A 8 19.85 64.08 -5.81
C PHE A 8 18.65 63.20 -6.24
N GLU A 9 17.58 63.30 -5.43
CA GLU A 9 16.18 63.68 -5.75
C GLU A 9 15.41 63.14 -6.99
N SER A 10 14.30 62.46 -6.66
CA SER A 10 12.89 62.84 -6.89
C SER A 10 12.25 62.89 -8.30
N THR A 11 11.14 62.14 -8.38
CA THR A 11 9.96 62.09 -9.30
C THR A 11 9.26 63.44 -9.57
N PRO A 12 8.08 63.58 -10.28
CA PRO A 12 7.26 62.66 -11.14
C PRO A 12 6.79 63.29 -12.50
N SER A 13 6.06 62.56 -13.38
CA SER A 13 5.02 63.16 -14.28
C SER A 13 4.10 62.15 -15.02
N VAL A 14 2.84 62.16 -14.61
CA VAL A 14 1.49 62.11 -15.24
C VAL A 14 1.28 62.19 -16.81
N ILE A 15 0.54 61.19 -17.36
CA ILE A 15 -0.66 61.13 -18.30
C ILE A 15 -0.53 61.57 -19.81
N PRO A 16 -1.39 61.18 -20.81
CA PRO A 16 -2.21 59.96 -21.16
C PRO A 16 -1.80 59.37 -22.56
N THR A 17 -2.39 58.32 -23.18
CA THR A 17 -3.58 58.38 -24.09
C THR A 17 -3.80 57.04 -24.86
N GLU A 18 -5.08 56.69 -25.05
CA GLU A 18 -5.75 55.92 -26.13
C GLU A 18 -5.50 54.42 -26.44
N ALA A 19 -6.55 53.64 -26.14
CA ALA A 19 -7.37 52.82 -27.04
C ALA A 19 -6.76 52.25 -28.34
N HIS A 20 -6.74 50.92 -28.44
CA HIS A 20 -7.15 50.23 -29.67
C HIS A 20 -7.90 48.93 -29.36
N SER A 21 -9.10 48.88 -29.95
CA SER A 21 -9.99 47.75 -30.10
C SER A 21 -9.41 46.74 -31.10
N SER A 22 -9.44 45.45 -30.77
CA SER A 22 -9.56 44.39 -31.79
C SER A 22 -10.38 43.24 -31.22
N ASN A 23 -11.50 42.99 -31.90
CA ASN A 23 -12.36 41.83 -31.74
C ASN A 23 -11.62 40.61 -32.30
N ASP A 24 -11.46 39.55 -31.51
CA ASP A 24 -11.39 38.20 -32.04
C ASP A 24 -12.19 37.25 -31.15
N ARG A 25 -13.36 36.84 -31.67
CA ARG A 25 -14.23 35.83 -31.07
C ARG A 25 -13.74 34.45 -31.53
N HIS A 26 -13.10 33.72 -30.62
CA HIS A 26 -13.10 32.26 -30.67
C HIS A 26 -14.25 31.70 -29.83
N PRO A 27 -14.87 30.59 -30.24
CA PRO A 27 -16.09 30.08 -29.62
C PRO A 27 -15.76 29.46 -28.25
N ARG A 28 -16.32 30.05 -27.19
CA ARG A 28 -16.40 29.43 -25.86
C ARG A 28 -17.21 28.13 -26.00
N GLY A 29 -16.56 27.00 -25.78
CA GLY A 29 -17.24 25.78 -25.36
C GLY A 29 -17.98 26.09 -24.06
N GLY A 30 -19.31 26.09 -24.14
CA GLY A 30 -20.17 26.27 -22.97
C GLY A 30 -20.08 25.03 -22.10
N GLY A 31 -19.20 25.05 -21.10
CA GLY A 31 -19.35 24.20 -19.92
C GLY A 31 -20.65 24.59 -19.23
N ASP A 32 -21.53 23.62 -19.02
CA ASP A 32 -22.80 23.82 -18.33
C ASP A 32 -22.53 24.33 -16.90
N PRO A 33 -22.91 25.57 -16.55
CA PRO A 33 -22.66 26.14 -15.21
C PRO A 33 -23.27 25.31 -14.07
N SER A 34 -24.22 24.41 -14.40
CA SER A 34 -24.87 23.55 -13.42
C SER A 34 -23.95 22.43 -12.88
N SER A 35 -22.96 21.96 -13.65
CA SER A 35 -22.11 20.84 -13.21
C SER A 35 -21.10 21.24 -12.15
N SER A 36 -20.41 22.38 -12.31
CA SER A 36 -19.43 22.87 -11.34
C SER A 36 -20.06 23.27 -9.99
N ALA A 37 -21.31 23.75 -10.02
CA ALA A 37 -22.05 24.09 -8.81
C ALA A 37 -22.44 22.83 -8.02
N LEU A 38 -22.92 21.79 -8.70
CA LEU A 38 -23.24 20.48 -8.11
C LEU A 38 -22.00 19.80 -7.50
N LEU A 39 -20.85 19.91 -8.16
CA LEU A 39 -19.57 19.36 -7.72
C LEU A 39 -19.08 20.06 -6.45
N GLY A 40 -19.11 21.39 -6.44
CA GLY A 40 -18.80 22.20 -5.26
C GLY A 40 -19.71 21.87 -4.08
N GLU A 41 -21.03 21.78 -4.30
CA GLU A 41 -22.01 21.50 -3.25
C GLU A 41 -21.86 20.09 -2.65
N ALA A 42 -21.62 19.08 -3.48
CA ALA A 42 -21.41 17.70 -3.05
C ALA A 42 -20.13 17.51 -2.23
N ILE A 43 -19.10 18.34 -2.47
CA ILE A 43 -17.85 18.31 -1.72
C ILE A 43 -17.95 19.12 -0.41
N MET A 44 -18.69 20.24 -0.40
CA MET A 44 -18.62 21.32 0.61
C MET A 44 -19.69 21.28 1.73
N ASP A 45 -20.08 20.11 2.22
CA ASP A 45 -20.80 19.89 3.50
C ASP A 45 -22.35 19.76 3.44
N SER A 46 -22.99 19.87 2.28
CA SER A 46 -24.42 19.53 2.10
C SER A 46 -24.63 18.03 1.77
N VAL A 47 -23.94 17.17 2.53
CA VAL A 47 -23.49 15.82 2.11
C VAL A 47 -24.58 14.74 2.11
N SER A 48 -25.57 14.84 3.00
CA SER A 48 -26.55 13.77 3.18
C SER A 48 -27.43 13.59 1.95
N SER A 49 -27.95 14.65 1.33
CA SER A 49 -28.87 14.50 0.20
C SER A 49 -28.23 13.85 -1.03
N VAL A 50 -27.02 14.30 -1.42
CA VAL A 50 -26.31 13.77 -2.60
C VAL A 50 -25.85 12.33 -2.34
N ARG A 51 -25.24 12.06 -1.18
CA ARG A 51 -24.82 10.71 -0.80
C ARG A 51 -26.02 9.76 -0.68
N ASP A 52 -27.09 10.20 -0.04
CA ASP A 52 -28.25 9.35 0.22
C ASP A 52 -29.06 9.09 -1.06
N SER A 53 -28.92 9.95 -2.08
CA SER A 53 -29.43 9.71 -3.45
C SER A 53 -28.69 8.62 -4.21
N LEU A 54 -27.49 8.21 -3.76
CA LEU A 54 -26.75 7.11 -4.38
C LEU A 54 -27.26 5.76 -3.88
N PRO A 55 -27.26 4.72 -4.75
CA PRO A 55 -27.44 3.34 -4.32
C PRO A 55 -26.52 3.00 -3.14
N GLU A 56 -27.04 2.28 -2.15
CA GLU A 56 -26.34 2.00 -0.89
C GLU A 56 -24.93 1.41 -1.11
N ARG A 57 -24.79 0.55 -2.13
CA ARG A 57 -23.52 -0.06 -2.54
C ARG A 57 -22.43 0.92 -2.99
N TYR A 58 -22.78 2.16 -3.36
CA TYR A 58 -21.83 3.18 -3.83
C TYR A 58 -21.59 4.32 -2.83
N ARG A 59 -22.28 4.32 -1.69
CA ARG A 59 -22.13 5.38 -0.67
C ARG A 59 -20.74 5.36 -0.02
N SER A 60 -20.16 4.18 0.17
CA SER A 60 -18.77 4.06 0.64
C SER A 60 -17.79 4.64 -0.37
N HIS A 61 -17.97 4.33 -1.65
CA HIS A 61 -17.12 4.83 -2.73
C HIS A 61 -17.22 6.36 -2.90
N PHE A 62 -18.42 6.92 -2.74
CA PHE A 62 -18.60 8.38 -2.68
C PHE A 62 -17.77 9.03 -1.58
N ASN A 63 -17.79 8.45 -0.37
CA ASN A 63 -16.99 8.97 0.74
C ASN A 63 -15.49 8.85 0.47
N ILE A 64 -15.05 7.76 -0.16
CA ILE A 64 -13.65 7.56 -0.55
C ILE A 64 -13.21 8.63 -1.55
N LEU A 65 -13.89 8.77 -2.69
CA LEU A 65 -13.53 9.77 -3.71
C LEU A 65 -13.57 11.19 -3.14
N ARG A 66 -14.56 11.51 -2.30
CA ARG A 66 -14.65 12.80 -1.63
C ARG A 66 -13.43 13.05 -0.72
N SER A 67 -13.07 12.07 0.12
CA SER A 67 -11.91 12.18 0.97
C SER A 67 -10.63 12.32 0.15
N GLU A 68 -10.48 11.57 -0.95
CA GLU A 68 -9.32 11.69 -1.84
C GLU A 68 -9.16 13.11 -2.43
N ILE A 69 -10.26 13.75 -2.86
CA ILE A 69 -10.23 15.13 -3.35
C ILE A 69 -9.86 16.12 -2.23
N ILE A 70 -10.41 15.93 -1.03
CA ILE A 70 -10.11 16.78 0.14
C ILE A 70 -8.64 16.65 0.54
N ASP A 71 -8.13 15.42 0.61
CA ASP A 71 -6.76 15.15 0.99
C ASP A 71 -5.78 15.70 -0.05
N PHE A 72 -6.09 15.52 -1.35
CA PHE A 72 -5.31 16.10 -2.44
C PHE A 72 -5.27 17.64 -2.33
N THR A 73 -6.42 18.29 -2.16
CA THR A 73 -6.44 19.76 -2.07
C THR A 73 -5.69 20.28 -0.85
N LYS A 74 -5.81 19.60 0.30
CA LYS A 74 -5.05 19.93 1.51
C LYS A 74 -3.55 19.77 1.32
N ALA A 75 -3.11 18.68 0.67
CA ALA A 75 -1.70 18.39 0.38
C ALA A 75 -1.04 19.49 -0.47
N HIS A 76 -1.78 20.04 -1.42
CA HIS A 76 -1.28 21.06 -2.35
C HIS A 76 -1.62 22.50 -1.92
N GLY A 77 -2.14 22.70 -0.71
CA GLY A 77 -2.52 24.03 -0.21
C GLY A 77 -3.63 24.70 -1.01
N ILE A 78 -4.49 23.92 -1.68
CA ILE A 78 -5.64 24.38 -2.45
C ILE A 78 -6.81 24.58 -1.47
N PRO A 79 -7.35 25.81 -1.35
CA PRO A 79 -8.53 26.06 -0.51
C PRO A 79 -9.72 25.22 -0.98
N LYS A 80 -10.47 24.63 -0.05
CA LYS A 80 -11.64 23.77 -0.35
C LYS A 80 -12.69 24.55 -1.15
N GLU A 81 -12.80 25.86 -0.90
CA GLU A 81 -13.69 26.80 -1.58
C GLU A 81 -13.39 26.93 -3.07
N SER A 82 -12.16 26.65 -3.49
CA SER A 82 -11.75 26.70 -4.89
C SER A 82 -12.42 25.60 -5.72
N LEU A 83 -12.73 24.45 -5.12
CA LEU A 83 -13.35 23.31 -5.83
C LEU A 83 -14.74 23.63 -6.39
N GLY A 84 -15.47 24.57 -5.78
CA GLY A 84 -16.78 25.02 -6.26
C GLY A 84 -16.73 26.21 -7.22
N LYS A 85 -15.55 26.74 -7.54
CA LYS A 85 -15.38 27.98 -8.32
C LYS A 85 -14.32 27.80 -9.42
N PRO A 86 -14.71 27.65 -10.69
CA PRO A 86 -13.78 27.35 -11.79
C PRO A 86 -12.59 28.30 -11.90
N ASP A 87 -12.80 29.60 -11.69
CA ASP A 87 -11.70 30.58 -11.77
C ASP A 87 -10.70 30.45 -10.62
N LEU A 88 -11.17 30.14 -9.40
CA LEU A 88 -10.29 29.91 -8.24
C LEU A 88 -9.58 28.57 -8.33
N LEU A 89 -10.25 27.54 -8.85
CA LEU A 89 -9.62 26.25 -9.12
C LEU A 89 -8.50 26.40 -10.16
N ARG A 90 -8.77 27.13 -11.25
CA ARG A 90 -7.75 27.41 -12.27
C ARG A 90 -6.54 28.12 -11.66
N GLU A 91 -6.76 29.16 -10.87
CA GLU A 91 -5.67 29.90 -10.21
C GLU A 91 -4.87 29.02 -9.24
N ALA A 92 -5.55 28.21 -8.41
CA ALA A 92 -4.89 27.34 -7.44
C ALA A 92 -4.09 26.20 -8.10
N THR A 93 -4.58 25.71 -9.24
CA THR A 93 -3.96 24.60 -9.97
C THR A 93 -2.78 25.01 -10.86
N CYS A 94 -2.58 26.31 -11.15
CA CYS A 94 -1.44 26.82 -11.92
C CYS A 94 -0.05 26.48 -11.33
N LYS A 95 0.02 26.10 -10.06
CA LYS A 95 1.26 25.74 -9.34
C LYS A 95 1.49 24.23 -9.27
N LEU A 96 0.55 23.42 -9.76
CA LEU A 96 0.66 21.96 -9.75
C LEU A 96 1.60 21.48 -10.86
N SER A 97 2.26 20.35 -10.62
CA SER A 97 2.95 19.62 -11.68
C SER A 97 1.93 19.05 -12.68
N THR A 98 2.37 18.71 -13.90
CA THR A 98 1.51 18.04 -14.89
C THR A 98 0.88 16.75 -14.34
N SER A 99 1.67 15.95 -13.61
CA SER A 99 1.19 14.72 -12.98
C SER A 99 0.12 14.98 -11.91
N ASP A 100 0.27 16.05 -11.13
CA ASP A 100 -0.72 16.42 -10.10
C ASP A 100 -2.00 16.97 -10.73
N LEU A 101 -1.89 17.70 -11.84
CA LEU A 101 -3.05 18.16 -12.63
C LEU A 101 -3.85 16.99 -13.18
N GLU A 102 -3.17 16.02 -13.81
CA GLU A 102 -3.80 14.79 -14.31
C GLU A 102 -4.51 14.03 -13.20
N ARG A 103 -3.85 13.91 -12.04
CA ARG A 103 -4.43 13.24 -10.86
C ARG A 103 -5.68 13.96 -10.35
N LEU A 104 -5.63 15.28 -10.19
CA LEU A 104 -6.80 16.05 -9.75
C LEU A 104 -7.95 15.96 -10.75
N ALA A 105 -7.66 16.04 -12.05
CA ALA A 105 -8.65 15.92 -13.11
C ALA A 105 -9.36 14.55 -13.05
N ASN A 106 -8.58 13.47 -12.92
CA ASN A 106 -9.12 12.11 -12.80
C ASN A 106 -10.03 11.94 -11.56
N LEU A 107 -9.62 12.48 -10.40
CA LEU A 107 -10.42 12.43 -9.18
C LEU A 107 -11.75 13.17 -9.35
N LEU A 108 -11.72 14.38 -9.92
CA LEU A 108 -12.91 15.19 -10.16
C LEU A 108 -13.84 14.54 -11.18
N GLU A 109 -13.30 13.94 -12.24
CA GLU A 109 -14.07 13.24 -13.27
C GLU A 109 -14.79 12.00 -12.70
N ARG A 110 -14.09 11.17 -11.91
CA ARG A 110 -14.69 10.00 -11.24
C ARG A 110 -15.80 10.42 -10.27
N PHE A 111 -15.56 11.50 -9.52
CA PHE A 111 -16.54 12.04 -8.58
C PHE A 111 -17.76 12.60 -9.31
N GLU A 112 -17.56 13.39 -10.37
CA GLU A 112 -18.65 13.93 -11.20
C GLU A 112 -19.48 12.80 -11.81
N TYR A 113 -18.81 11.79 -12.39
CA TYR A 113 -19.47 10.64 -12.99
C TYR A 113 -20.35 9.91 -11.98
N LEU A 114 -19.81 9.61 -10.79
CA LEU A 114 -20.56 8.95 -9.72
C LEU A 114 -21.80 9.75 -9.31
N VAL A 115 -21.64 11.06 -9.13
CA VAL A 115 -22.75 11.95 -8.73
C VAL A 115 -23.83 12.00 -9.81
N LYS A 116 -23.44 12.06 -11.09
CA LYS A 116 -24.33 12.23 -12.25
C LYS A 116 -25.03 10.94 -12.67
N HIS A 117 -24.28 9.84 -12.78
CA HIS A 117 -24.77 8.57 -13.31
C HIS A 117 -25.25 7.60 -12.21
N LYS A 118 -24.96 7.91 -10.93
CA LYS A 118 -25.32 7.06 -9.78
C LYS A 118 -24.74 5.64 -9.86
N GLU A 119 -23.65 5.50 -10.61
CA GLU A 119 -22.87 4.27 -10.78
C GLU A 119 -21.38 4.62 -10.86
N LEU A 120 -20.52 3.61 -10.73
CA LEU A 120 -19.08 3.81 -10.82
C LEU A 120 -18.69 4.05 -12.28
N MET A 121 -17.81 5.02 -12.50
CA MET A 121 -17.14 5.16 -13.79
C MET A 121 -16.44 3.83 -14.09
N LYS A 122 -16.68 3.28 -15.28
CA LYS A 122 -15.84 2.18 -15.77
C LYS A 122 -14.46 2.78 -16.01
N GLU A 123 -13.61 2.67 -15.00
CA GLU A 123 -12.24 3.14 -15.07
C GLU A 123 -11.54 2.39 -16.20
N ASP A 124 -11.05 3.15 -17.17
CA ASP A 124 -10.17 2.62 -18.20
C ASP A 124 -8.78 2.45 -17.56
N TYR A 125 -8.59 1.32 -16.89
CA TYR A 125 -7.31 0.96 -16.30
C TYR A 125 -6.29 0.50 -17.36
N THR A 126 -6.61 0.58 -18.66
CA THR A 126 -5.78 0.01 -19.72
C THR A 126 -4.35 0.55 -19.65
N GLU A 127 -4.14 1.86 -19.53
CA GLU A 127 -2.79 2.43 -19.44
C GLU A 127 -2.05 1.99 -18.17
N ALA A 128 -2.74 1.97 -17.03
CA ALA A 128 -2.15 1.53 -15.77
C ALA A 128 -1.77 0.04 -15.81
N LEU A 129 -2.64 -0.81 -16.37
CA LEU A 129 -2.41 -2.24 -16.56
C LEU A 129 -1.28 -2.52 -17.55
N GLU A 130 -1.24 -1.79 -18.68
CA GLU A 130 -0.14 -1.88 -19.65
C GLU A 130 1.20 -1.47 -19.04
N TYR A 131 1.23 -0.37 -18.28
CA TYR A 131 2.41 0.07 -17.55
C TYR A 131 2.89 -1.00 -16.57
N VAL A 132 2.03 -1.48 -15.67
CA VAL A 132 2.49 -2.43 -14.64
C VAL A 132 2.80 -3.81 -15.20
N GLU A 133 2.18 -4.22 -16.29
CA GLU A 133 2.56 -5.47 -16.95
C GLU A 133 3.94 -5.33 -17.60
N LYS A 134 4.20 -4.20 -18.26
CA LYS A 134 5.49 -3.91 -18.89
C LYS A 134 6.65 -3.82 -17.89
N TYR A 135 6.44 -3.17 -16.75
CA TYR A 135 7.53 -2.86 -15.81
C TYR A 135 7.61 -3.81 -14.61
N TYR A 136 6.52 -4.50 -14.27
CA TYR A 136 6.44 -5.35 -13.08
C TYR A 136 5.93 -6.77 -13.38
N HIS A 137 5.43 -7.10 -14.57
CA HIS A 137 4.77 -8.38 -14.85
C HIS A 137 3.67 -8.70 -13.81
N LEU A 138 2.92 -7.65 -13.42
CA LEU A 138 2.10 -7.66 -12.21
C LEU A 138 1.03 -8.75 -12.22
N LYS A 139 0.44 -9.05 -13.39
CA LYS A 139 -0.68 -9.99 -13.47
C LYS A 139 -0.29 -11.39 -12.99
N LYS A 140 0.81 -11.94 -13.50
CA LYS A 140 1.25 -13.29 -13.11
C LYS A 140 1.69 -13.34 -11.64
N GLN A 141 2.29 -12.27 -11.12
CA GLN A 141 2.63 -12.19 -9.69
C GLN A 141 1.38 -12.15 -8.80
N TYR A 142 0.37 -11.39 -9.21
CA TYR A 142 -0.90 -11.27 -8.50
C TYR A 142 -1.67 -12.59 -8.50
N ASP A 143 -1.89 -13.18 -9.68
CA ASP A 143 -2.63 -14.44 -9.84
C ASP A 143 -2.00 -15.58 -9.02
N SER A 144 -0.66 -15.66 -9.00
CA SER A 144 0.10 -16.63 -8.18
C SER A 144 -0.16 -16.43 -6.69
N GLN A 145 -0.12 -15.19 -6.21
CA GLN A 145 -0.35 -14.88 -4.79
C GLN A 145 -1.79 -15.10 -4.36
N VAL A 146 -2.79 -14.72 -5.18
CA VAL A 146 -4.20 -15.00 -4.90
C VAL A 146 -4.42 -16.51 -4.78
N SER A 147 -3.91 -17.28 -5.73
CA SER A 147 -4.00 -18.75 -5.71
C SER A 147 -3.37 -19.34 -4.44
N LEU A 148 -2.18 -18.87 -4.04
CA LEU A 148 -1.54 -19.28 -2.81
C LEU A 148 -2.41 -18.95 -1.58
N LEU A 149 -2.90 -17.70 -1.49
CA LEU A 149 -3.71 -17.22 -0.36
C LEU A 149 -5.03 -17.99 -0.20
N GLU A 150 -5.68 -18.37 -1.31
CA GLU A 150 -6.83 -19.27 -1.30
C GLU A 150 -6.43 -20.68 -0.84
N GLN A 151 -5.34 -21.23 -1.40
CA GLN A 151 -4.88 -22.59 -1.11
C GLN A 151 -4.50 -22.80 0.37
N VAL A 152 -4.01 -21.75 1.03
CA VAL A 152 -3.66 -21.77 2.46
C VAL A 152 -4.81 -21.31 3.36
N GLY A 153 -5.96 -20.92 2.80
CA GLY A 153 -7.17 -20.57 3.55
C GLY A 153 -7.13 -19.19 4.21
N ILE A 154 -6.26 -18.28 3.74
CA ILE A 154 -6.27 -16.88 4.18
C ILE A 154 -7.48 -16.15 3.57
N LEU A 155 -7.75 -16.40 2.28
CA LEU A 155 -8.91 -15.82 1.61
C LEU A 155 -10.15 -16.68 1.81
N HIS A 156 -11.27 -16.01 2.10
CA HIS A 156 -12.58 -16.62 2.14
C HIS A 156 -13.62 -15.72 1.46
N PRO A 157 -14.74 -16.28 0.98
CA PRO A 157 -15.85 -15.47 0.52
C PRO A 157 -16.36 -14.52 1.59
N LYS A 158 -16.72 -13.30 1.18
CA LYS A 158 -17.37 -12.32 2.03
C LYS A 158 -18.67 -12.89 2.61
N LYS A 159 -18.83 -12.86 3.94
CA LYS A 159 -20.07 -13.31 4.57
C LYS A 159 -21.22 -12.42 4.11
N LYS A 160 -22.22 -13.03 3.46
CA LYS A 160 -23.46 -12.30 3.10
C LYS A 160 -24.12 -11.80 4.38
N SER A 161 -24.35 -10.49 4.47
CA SER A 161 -25.08 -9.89 5.60
C SER A 161 -26.40 -10.65 5.83
N LYS A 162 -26.65 -11.05 7.09
CA LYS A 162 -27.93 -11.67 7.51
C LYS A 162 -29.14 -10.81 7.10
N HIS A 163 -28.96 -9.50 6.97
CA HIS A 163 -29.99 -8.58 6.52
C HIS A 163 -30.30 -8.72 5.01
N ILE A 164 -29.28 -8.91 4.18
CA ILE A 164 -29.42 -9.15 2.73
C ILE A 164 -30.03 -10.53 2.46
N GLN A 165 -29.69 -11.56 3.26
CA GLN A 165 -30.36 -12.86 3.19
C GLN A 165 -31.84 -12.76 3.59
N LYS A 166 -32.17 -12.01 4.66
CA LYS A 166 -33.57 -11.75 5.03
C LYS A 166 -34.32 -10.96 3.96
N LEU A 167 -33.71 -9.93 3.37
CA LEU A 167 -34.31 -9.13 2.30
C LEU A 167 -34.48 -9.96 1.02
N SER A 168 -33.51 -10.78 0.61
CA SER A 168 -33.67 -11.63 -0.59
C SER A 168 -34.75 -12.69 -0.38
N THR A 169 -34.86 -13.24 0.82
CA THR A 169 -35.92 -14.17 1.21
C THR A 169 -37.28 -13.47 1.25
N PHE A 170 -37.33 -12.24 1.76
CA PHE A 170 -38.52 -11.39 1.79
C PHE A 170 -38.98 -11.01 0.37
N PHE A 171 -38.10 -10.55 -0.51
CA PHE A 171 -38.43 -10.24 -1.90
C PHE A 171 -38.85 -11.50 -2.70
N ARG A 172 -38.25 -12.67 -2.43
CA ARG A 172 -38.72 -13.95 -2.99
C ARG A 172 -40.11 -14.33 -2.50
N SER A 173 -40.47 -13.97 -1.27
CA SER A 173 -41.80 -14.22 -0.69
C SER A 173 -42.89 -13.25 -1.18
N LEU A 174 -42.50 -12.09 -1.72
CA LEU A 174 -43.41 -11.05 -2.22
C LEU A 174 -43.77 -11.19 -3.71
N LEU A 175 -43.14 -12.11 -4.44
CA LEU A 175 -43.53 -12.41 -5.81
C LEU A 175 -44.82 -13.26 -5.81
N PRO A 176 -45.94 -12.77 -6.37
CA PRO A 176 -47.15 -13.57 -6.44
C PRO A 176 -46.91 -14.78 -7.33
N TYR A 177 -47.24 -15.96 -6.81
CA TYR A 177 -47.29 -17.24 -7.53
C TYR A 177 -48.39 -17.18 -8.62
N GLY A 178 -48.11 -16.44 -9.70
CA GLY A 178 -48.93 -16.33 -10.89
C GLY A 178 -48.38 -17.22 -11.99
N LYS A 179 -49.01 -18.38 -12.23
CA LYS A 179 -48.72 -19.28 -13.34
C LYS A 179 -48.79 -18.54 -14.69
N LYS A 180 -47.64 -18.14 -15.24
CA LYS A 180 -47.42 -18.03 -16.69
C LYS A 180 -45.97 -18.42 -16.98
N LYS A 181 -45.77 -19.48 -17.75
CA LYS A 181 -44.48 -19.79 -18.41
C LYS A 181 -44.09 -18.56 -19.23
N ARG A 182 -43.12 -17.79 -18.73
CA ARG A 182 -42.29 -16.91 -19.55
C ARG A 182 -41.00 -17.66 -19.90
N PRO A 183 -40.44 -17.42 -21.09
CA PRO A 183 -39.22 -18.09 -21.52
C PRO A 183 -38.09 -17.81 -20.52
N GLU A 184 -37.20 -18.77 -20.37
CA GLU A 184 -35.95 -18.67 -19.62
C GLU A 184 -35.19 -17.41 -20.08
N VAL A 185 -35.42 -16.29 -19.40
CA VAL A 185 -34.58 -15.12 -19.53
C VAL A 185 -33.48 -15.30 -18.51
N SER A 186 -32.33 -15.70 -19.06
CA SER A 186 -30.98 -15.32 -18.69
C SER A 186 -30.74 -15.17 -17.19
N THR A 187 -30.01 -16.15 -16.66
CA THR A 187 -29.16 -16.04 -15.46
C THR A 187 -28.79 -14.59 -15.17
N VAL A 188 -29.34 -14.04 -14.08
CA VAL A 188 -28.76 -12.86 -13.44
C VAL A 188 -27.28 -13.22 -13.25
N PRO A 189 -26.33 -12.46 -13.83
CA PRO A 189 -24.92 -12.80 -13.67
C PRO A 189 -24.63 -12.81 -12.17
N GLU A 190 -24.19 -13.96 -11.68
CA GLU A 190 -23.78 -14.10 -10.28
C GLU A 190 -22.73 -13.02 -10.03
N THR A 191 -23.01 -12.14 -9.08
CA THR A 191 -22.04 -11.14 -8.65
C THR A 191 -20.75 -11.85 -8.29
N PRO A 192 -19.59 -11.44 -8.83
CA PRO A 192 -18.32 -12.10 -8.54
C PRO A 192 -18.13 -12.17 -7.03
N GLU A 193 -17.78 -13.36 -6.55
CA GLU A 193 -17.58 -13.64 -5.14
C GLU A 193 -16.41 -12.79 -4.63
N ILE A 194 -16.69 -11.83 -3.75
CA ILE A 194 -15.66 -10.96 -3.18
C ILE A 194 -14.91 -11.79 -2.13
N LEU A 195 -13.61 -11.99 -2.35
CA LEU A 195 -12.73 -12.64 -1.40
C LEU A 195 -12.21 -11.63 -0.36
N CYS A 196 -12.15 -12.07 0.89
CA CYS A 196 -11.77 -11.24 2.02
C CYS A 196 -10.85 -12.00 2.97
N ILE A 197 -10.17 -11.23 3.82
CA ILE A 197 -9.59 -11.72 5.09
C ILE A 197 -10.48 -11.25 6.25
N THR A 198 -10.38 -11.95 7.38
CA THR A 198 -10.97 -11.49 8.65
C THR A 198 -9.90 -10.78 9.48
N GLY A 199 -10.20 -9.55 9.89
CA GLY A 199 -9.33 -8.72 10.72
C GLY A 199 -9.31 -9.10 12.21
N ILE A 200 -8.37 -8.52 12.96
CA ILE A 200 -8.35 -8.58 14.44
C ILE A 200 -9.57 -7.93 15.12
N ASP A 201 -10.32 -7.15 14.36
CA ASP A 201 -11.53 -6.43 14.76
C ASP A 201 -12.82 -7.10 14.23
N ASP A 202 -12.71 -8.36 13.79
CA ASP A 202 -13.77 -9.16 13.15
C ASP A 202 -14.35 -8.56 11.85
N ASN A 203 -13.75 -7.49 11.32
CA ASN A 203 -14.17 -6.90 10.05
C ASN A 203 -13.64 -7.71 8.87
N GLU A 204 -14.40 -7.73 7.78
CA GLU A 204 -13.98 -8.38 6.52
C GLU A 204 -13.33 -7.37 5.59
N TYR A 205 -12.07 -7.60 5.26
CA TYR A 205 -11.28 -6.74 4.37
C TYR A 205 -11.13 -7.41 3.00
N PRO A 206 -11.68 -6.82 1.92
CA PRO A 206 -11.54 -7.38 0.60
C PRO A 206 -10.08 -7.37 0.14
N ILE A 207 -9.65 -8.40 -0.57
CA ILE A 207 -8.34 -8.41 -1.21
C ILE A 207 -8.23 -7.23 -2.20
N PRO A 208 -7.10 -6.50 -2.23
CA PRO A 208 -6.84 -5.52 -3.28
C PRO A 208 -6.92 -6.17 -4.65
N THR A 209 -7.66 -5.56 -5.58
CA THR A 209 -7.74 -6.02 -6.97
C THR A 209 -6.47 -5.68 -7.74
N LEU A 210 -6.19 -6.43 -8.81
CA LEU A 210 -5.08 -6.16 -9.73
C LEU A 210 -5.16 -4.71 -10.24
N GLU A 211 -6.35 -4.24 -10.61
CA GLU A 211 -6.61 -2.90 -11.12
C GLU A 211 -6.29 -1.81 -10.08
N GLN A 212 -6.67 -2.03 -8.81
CA GLN A 212 -6.37 -1.07 -7.75
C GLN A 212 -4.86 -0.97 -7.48
N ILE A 213 -4.13 -2.09 -7.53
CA ILE A 213 -2.67 -2.10 -7.39
C ILE A 213 -2.03 -1.44 -8.62
N ALA A 214 -2.50 -1.77 -9.82
CA ALA A 214 -2.02 -1.22 -11.08
C ALA A 214 -2.15 0.31 -11.12
N SER A 215 -3.35 0.81 -10.81
CA SER A 215 -3.64 2.23 -10.69
C SER A 215 -2.69 2.91 -9.70
N ARG A 216 -2.47 2.30 -8.52
CA ARG A 216 -1.60 2.88 -7.50
C ARG A 216 -0.13 2.95 -7.91
N LEU A 217 0.39 1.89 -8.52
CA LEU A 217 1.76 1.87 -9.05
C LEU A 217 1.92 2.90 -10.17
N PHE A 218 0.93 3.02 -11.06
CA PHE A 218 0.93 4.01 -12.13
C PHE A 218 0.88 5.44 -11.62
N GLU A 219 0.01 5.75 -10.64
CA GLU A 219 -0.05 7.07 -9.98
C GLU A 219 1.30 7.46 -9.34
N ARG A 220 2.04 6.47 -8.82
CA ARG A 220 3.33 6.67 -8.13
C ARG A 220 4.55 6.47 -9.01
N ARG A 221 4.38 6.23 -10.32
CA ARG A 221 5.47 5.83 -11.25
C ARG A 221 6.70 6.73 -11.18
N GLU A 222 6.52 8.06 -11.10
CA GLU A 222 7.65 9.00 -11.01
C GLU A 222 8.41 8.87 -9.70
N THR A 223 7.70 8.66 -8.58
CA THR A 223 8.31 8.45 -7.25
C THR A 223 8.94 7.07 -7.09
N LEU A 224 8.44 6.07 -7.84
CA LEU A 224 8.90 4.69 -7.77
C LEU A 224 9.99 4.38 -8.82
N LYS A 225 10.22 5.27 -9.79
CA LYS A 225 11.17 5.06 -10.89
C LYS A 225 12.55 4.64 -10.40
N THR A 226 13.09 5.33 -9.40
CA THR A 226 14.41 4.99 -8.81
C THR A 226 14.38 3.63 -8.11
N LYS A 227 13.27 3.28 -7.45
CA LYS A 227 13.13 1.97 -6.78
C LYS A 227 12.96 0.83 -7.75
N HIS A 228 12.24 1.06 -8.85
CA HIS A 228 12.16 0.14 -9.97
C HIS A 228 13.55 -0.14 -10.56
N ASP A 229 14.35 0.90 -10.85
CA ASP A 229 15.75 0.77 -11.30
C ASP A 229 16.62 -0.01 -10.30
N GLN A 230 16.44 0.22 -9.00
CA GLN A 230 17.11 -0.52 -7.93
C GLN A 230 16.59 -1.96 -7.75
N GLY A 231 15.63 -2.41 -8.57
CA GLY A 231 15.14 -3.78 -8.64
C GLY A 231 13.94 -4.09 -7.74
N PHE A 232 13.26 -3.10 -7.15
CA PHE A 232 12.04 -3.31 -6.37
C PHE A 232 10.84 -3.59 -7.29
N THR A 233 10.76 -4.80 -7.84
CA THR A 233 9.76 -5.23 -8.84
C THR A 233 8.89 -6.41 -8.39
N LYS A 234 9.25 -7.08 -7.29
CA LYS A 234 8.52 -8.24 -6.76
C LYS A 234 7.38 -7.79 -5.85
N LEU A 235 6.14 -8.05 -6.25
CA LEU A 235 4.94 -7.78 -5.48
C LEU A 235 4.86 -8.71 -4.26
N LEU A 236 4.41 -8.18 -3.12
CA LEU A 236 3.98 -8.96 -1.96
C LEU A 236 2.68 -8.40 -1.39
N LEU A 237 1.63 -9.24 -1.37
CA LEU A 237 0.34 -8.96 -0.73
C LEU A 237 0.36 -9.45 0.71
N VAL A 238 0.28 -8.53 1.66
CA VAL A 238 0.33 -8.85 3.09
C VAL A 238 -1.06 -8.63 3.71
N PRO A 239 -1.70 -9.68 4.27
CA PRO A 239 -3.00 -9.58 4.95
C PRO A 239 -2.84 -8.99 6.35
N PHE A 240 -2.33 -7.76 6.43
CA PHE A 240 -1.92 -7.11 7.67
C PHE A 240 -3.00 -7.08 8.77
N GLY A 241 -4.27 -6.92 8.39
CA GLY A 241 -5.38 -6.88 9.34
C GLY A 241 -5.63 -8.21 10.04
N MET A 242 -5.18 -9.32 9.47
CA MET A 242 -5.31 -10.65 10.08
C MET A 242 -4.42 -10.77 11.32
N SER A 243 -4.86 -11.53 12.32
CA SER A 243 -4.07 -11.74 13.54
C SER A 243 -2.77 -12.49 13.25
N LEU A 244 -1.69 -12.10 13.94
CA LEU A 244 -0.39 -12.75 13.81
C LEU A 244 -0.44 -14.21 14.25
N ASP A 245 -1.26 -14.54 15.25
CA ASP A 245 -1.50 -15.93 15.66
C ASP A 245 -2.11 -16.78 14.54
N SER A 246 -3.07 -16.24 13.79
CA SER A 246 -3.67 -16.96 12.65
C SER A 246 -2.69 -17.12 11.49
N LEU A 247 -1.85 -16.11 11.22
CA LEU A 247 -0.82 -16.20 10.18
C LEU A 247 0.29 -17.19 10.55
N ARG A 248 0.70 -17.25 11.82
CA ARG A 248 1.65 -18.26 12.33
C ARG A 248 1.11 -19.67 12.16
N GLU A 249 -0.16 -19.90 12.53
CA GLU A 249 -0.78 -21.21 12.34
C GLU A 249 -0.91 -21.55 10.85
N THR A 250 -1.24 -20.56 10.01
CA THR A 250 -1.27 -20.75 8.54
C THR A 250 0.09 -21.18 8.00
N LEU A 251 1.18 -20.52 8.40
CA LEU A 251 2.55 -20.89 8.01
C LEU A 251 2.89 -22.32 8.45
N LYS A 252 2.54 -22.68 9.69
CA LYS A 252 2.75 -24.03 10.23
C LYS A 252 2.03 -25.08 9.36
N GLN A 253 0.75 -24.86 9.05
CA GLN A 253 -0.02 -25.78 8.21
C GLN A 253 0.49 -25.81 6.77
N PHE A 254 0.92 -24.67 6.22
CA PHE A 254 1.56 -24.58 4.91
C PHE A 254 2.81 -25.43 4.83
N LEU A 255 3.74 -25.33 5.81
CA LEU A 255 4.96 -26.13 5.87
C LEU A 255 4.67 -27.63 5.90
N LEU A 256 3.74 -28.07 6.76
CA LEU A 256 3.32 -29.47 6.86
C LEU A 256 2.73 -29.99 5.54
N LYS A 257 1.86 -29.19 4.90
CA LYS A 257 1.29 -29.50 3.59
C LYS A 257 2.35 -29.54 2.49
N TYR A 258 3.30 -28.60 2.51
CA TYR A 258 4.40 -28.54 1.56
C TYR A 258 5.30 -29.78 1.66
N LYS A 259 5.69 -30.19 2.87
CA LYS A 259 6.43 -31.42 3.15
C LYS A 259 5.72 -32.67 2.65
N LYS A 260 4.38 -32.73 2.80
CA LYS A 260 3.58 -33.85 2.26
C LYS A 260 3.65 -33.94 0.74
N GLY A 261 3.65 -32.80 0.04
CA GLY A 261 3.82 -32.73 -1.42
C GLY A 261 5.28 -32.91 -1.88
N HIS A 262 6.25 -32.64 -1.01
CA HIS A 262 7.69 -32.67 -1.30
C HIS A 262 8.42 -33.50 -0.23
N PRO A 263 8.38 -34.85 -0.29
CA PRO A 263 8.94 -35.70 0.76
C PRO A 263 10.42 -35.47 1.06
N SER A 264 11.20 -34.99 0.08
CA SER A 264 12.62 -34.65 0.22
C SER A 264 12.89 -33.31 0.90
N PHE A 265 11.89 -32.46 1.10
CA PHE A 265 12.04 -31.20 1.83
C PHE A 265 12.36 -31.51 3.30
N GLY A 266 13.51 -31.10 3.81
CA GLY A 266 13.85 -31.32 5.23
C GLY A 266 12.96 -30.48 6.11
N LEU A 267 12.04 -31.08 6.86
CA LEU A 267 11.14 -30.39 7.79
C LEU A 267 10.97 -31.24 9.05
N ASP A 268 11.17 -30.65 10.22
CA ASP A 268 10.74 -31.20 11.50
C ASP A 268 9.20 -31.18 11.53
N THR A 269 8.56 -32.34 11.40
CA THR A 269 7.10 -32.42 11.39
C THR A 269 6.47 -32.29 12.78
N ASP A 270 7.25 -32.51 13.84
CA ASP A 270 6.78 -32.40 15.23
C ASP A 270 6.80 -30.94 15.68
N ASN A 271 7.79 -30.18 15.20
CA ASN A 271 7.92 -28.75 15.48
C ASN A 271 8.39 -27.94 14.24
N PRO A 272 7.52 -27.79 13.22
CA PRO A 272 7.86 -27.14 11.94
C PRO A 272 8.05 -25.62 12.04
N LEU A 273 7.52 -25.01 13.11
CA LEU A 273 7.58 -23.58 13.37
C LEU A 273 7.84 -23.35 14.87
N TYR A 274 9.08 -22.97 15.20
CA TYR A 274 9.37 -22.45 16.53
C TYR A 274 8.93 -20.99 16.61
N THR A 275 8.14 -20.67 17.62
CA THR A 275 7.71 -19.29 17.89
C THR A 275 7.92 -18.95 19.36
N TRP A 276 8.58 -17.83 19.61
CA TRP A 276 8.76 -17.32 20.95
C TRP A 276 7.42 -16.93 21.58
N LEU A 277 7.25 -17.19 22.89
CA LEU A 277 6.00 -16.98 23.63
C LEU A 277 5.45 -15.56 23.50
N ASN A 278 6.30 -14.54 23.37
CA ASN A 278 5.87 -13.15 23.24
C ASN A 278 5.10 -12.82 21.96
N TYR A 279 5.12 -13.69 20.95
CA TYR A 279 4.29 -13.55 19.75
C TYR A 279 2.81 -13.86 20.01
N GLN A 280 2.49 -14.64 21.04
CA GLN A 280 1.11 -15.04 21.32
C GLN A 280 0.26 -13.83 21.69
N GLY A 281 -0.79 -13.56 20.90
CA GLY A 281 -1.67 -12.41 21.07
C GLY A 281 -0.97 -11.05 20.99
N ALA A 282 0.23 -10.98 20.40
CA ALA A 282 1.09 -9.80 20.49
C ALA A 282 0.50 -8.55 19.80
N ASP A 283 -0.32 -8.76 18.78
CA ASP A 283 -0.95 -7.74 17.95
C ASP A 283 -2.43 -7.50 18.31
N MET A 284 -2.94 -8.15 19.36
CA MET A 284 -4.35 -8.12 19.77
C MET A 284 -4.52 -7.66 21.23
N GLY A 285 -5.77 -7.36 21.59
CA GLY A 285 -6.17 -6.97 22.94
C GLY A 285 -5.98 -5.49 23.25
N ASP A 286 -6.31 -5.10 24.49
CA ASP A 286 -6.27 -3.70 24.94
C ASP A 286 -4.83 -3.18 25.14
N PHE A 287 -3.88 -4.09 25.37
CA PHE A 287 -2.47 -3.78 25.61
C PHE A 287 -1.58 -4.67 24.73
N PRO A 288 -1.59 -4.47 23.40
CA PRO A 288 -0.80 -5.27 22.48
C PRO A 288 0.69 -5.10 22.79
N ASN A 289 1.42 -6.20 22.74
CA ASN A 289 2.84 -6.25 23.04
C ASN A 289 3.72 -5.85 21.84
N LEU A 290 3.16 -5.85 20.64
CA LEU A 290 3.84 -5.54 19.39
C LEU A 290 3.36 -4.19 18.84
N VAL A 291 4.33 -3.34 18.50
CA VAL A 291 4.08 -2.11 17.73
C VAL A 291 4.76 -2.19 16.38
N TYR A 292 4.18 -1.51 15.41
CA TYR A 292 4.57 -1.48 14.02
C TYR A 292 5.13 -0.11 13.65
N TYR A 293 6.09 -0.12 12.74
CA TYR A 293 6.80 1.03 12.20
C TYR A 293 7.34 1.99 13.30
N PRO A 294 8.14 1.47 14.25
CA PRO A 294 8.72 2.30 15.31
C PRO A 294 9.73 3.31 14.75
N GLN A 295 9.69 4.55 15.26
CA GLN A 295 10.73 5.55 15.10
C GLN A 295 11.94 5.30 16.00
N PHE A 296 11.78 4.63 17.14
CA PHE A 296 12.90 4.29 18.01
C PHE A 296 12.66 2.93 18.66
N LEU A 297 13.71 2.14 18.85
CA LEU A 297 13.64 0.83 19.51
C LEU A 297 13.73 0.98 21.03
N THR A 298 12.85 1.82 21.59
CA THR A 298 12.82 2.16 23.01
C THR A 298 11.43 1.89 23.58
N LYS A 299 11.36 1.38 24.82
CA LYS A 299 10.06 1.06 25.45
C LYS A 299 9.11 2.25 25.55
N LYS A 300 9.63 3.47 25.71
CA LYS A 300 8.86 4.73 25.72
C LYS A 300 9.38 5.63 24.62
N GLY A 301 8.45 6.31 23.92
CA GLY A 301 8.80 7.19 22.83
C GLY A 301 9.22 6.45 21.55
N HIS A 302 8.82 5.18 21.37
CA HIS A 302 9.11 4.41 20.16
C HIS A 302 8.48 4.99 18.90
N GLY A 303 7.44 5.82 18.99
CA GLY A 303 6.76 6.41 17.81
C GLY A 303 5.96 5.43 16.93
N GLY A 304 6.13 4.11 17.12
CA GLY A 304 5.34 3.07 16.44
C GLY A 304 3.88 3.01 16.88
N LYS A 305 3.04 2.34 16.08
CA LYS A 305 1.59 2.21 16.28
C LYS A 305 1.17 0.76 16.45
N THR A 306 0.09 0.54 17.16
CA THR A 306 -0.56 -0.79 17.25
C THR A 306 -1.27 -1.14 15.95
N LYS A 307 -1.53 -2.43 15.70
CA LYS A 307 -2.30 -2.88 14.52
C LYS A 307 -3.68 -2.23 14.46
N ALA A 308 -4.40 -2.19 15.58
CA ALA A 308 -5.72 -1.57 15.66
C ALA A 308 -5.70 -0.06 15.31
N GLN A 309 -4.66 0.67 15.75
CA GLN A 309 -4.48 2.08 15.35
C GLN A 309 -4.23 2.22 13.85
N ILE A 310 -3.40 1.36 13.27
CA ILE A 310 -3.11 1.37 11.82
C ILE A 310 -4.38 1.06 11.02
N LEU A 311 -5.15 0.03 11.39
CA LEU A 311 -6.40 -0.31 10.71
C LEU A 311 -7.42 0.84 10.78
N LYS A 312 -7.55 1.48 11.95
CA LYS A 312 -8.39 2.65 12.10
C LYS A 312 -7.95 3.78 11.17
N GLU A 313 -6.67 4.11 11.15
CA GLU A 313 -6.15 5.17 10.27
C GLU A 313 -6.27 4.82 8.78
N GLN A 314 -6.15 3.54 8.40
CA GLN A 314 -6.41 3.08 7.04
C GLN A 314 -7.88 3.32 6.66
N SER A 315 -8.82 3.02 7.58
CA SER A 315 -10.25 3.26 7.38
C SER A 315 -10.59 4.74 7.19
N GLU A 316 -9.80 5.62 7.78
CA GLU A 316 -9.95 7.07 7.71
C GLU A 316 -9.18 7.70 6.54
N GLY A 317 -8.43 6.91 5.76
CA GLY A 317 -7.56 7.38 4.68
C GLY A 317 -6.32 8.16 5.18
N GLN A 318 -6.03 8.10 6.48
CA GLN A 318 -5.00 8.89 7.15
C GLN A 318 -3.71 8.11 7.38
N TRP A 319 -3.72 6.78 7.18
CA TRP A 319 -2.54 5.97 7.45
C TRP A 319 -1.47 6.17 6.39
N THR A 320 -0.43 6.91 6.75
CA THR A 320 0.87 6.82 6.09
C THR A 320 1.82 6.05 7.01
N PRO A 321 2.63 5.11 6.49
CA PRO A 321 3.78 4.63 7.24
C PRO A 321 4.58 5.85 7.71
N ALA A 322 5.06 5.86 8.95
CA ALA A 322 5.78 6.99 9.55
C ALA A 322 7.01 7.47 8.74
N PHE A 323 7.38 6.70 7.72
CA PHE A 323 8.52 6.87 6.84
C PHE A 323 8.14 7.34 5.43
N ALA A 324 6.87 7.34 5.04
CA ALA A 324 6.48 7.86 3.73
C ALA A 324 6.57 9.39 3.74
N GLY A 325 7.72 9.95 3.35
CA GLY A 325 8.04 11.37 3.22
C GLY A 325 7.20 12.15 2.19
N VAL A 326 5.93 11.76 2.00
CA VAL A 326 4.93 12.51 1.27
C VAL A 326 3.80 12.82 2.25
N ALA A 327 3.96 13.90 3.01
CA ALA A 327 2.84 14.57 3.65
C ALA A 327 1.89 15.04 2.53
N GLY A 328 0.88 14.24 2.20
CA GLY A 328 -0.12 14.59 1.19
C GLY A 328 -0.62 13.47 0.27
N GLY A 329 -0.03 12.27 0.31
CA GLY A 329 -0.66 11.10 -0.31
C GLY A 329 -1.63 10.49 0.68
N SER A 330 -2.95 10.59 0.44
CA SER A 330 -3.95 9.82 1.17
C SER A 330 -3.45 8.39 1.39
N GLY A 331 -3.56 7.94 2.64
CA GLY A 331 -3.06 6.66 3.12
C GLY A 331 -3.51 5.48 2.28
N THR A 332 -2.79 4.36 2.37
CA THR A 332 -2.98 3.17 1.53
C THR A 332 -4.46 2.85 1.28
N ARG A 333 -4.86 2.76 0.00
CA ARG A 333 -6.23 2.40 -0.43
C ARG A 333 -6.62 0.95 -0.10
N PHE A 334 -5.76 0.20 0.59
CA PHE A 334 -5.88 -1.23 0.82
C PHE A 334 -6.20 -1.51 2.29
N HIS A 335 -7.39 -1.13 2.75
CA HIS A 335 -7.79 -1.34 4.16
C HIS A 335 -7.67 -2.82 4.55
N GLY A 336 -6.90 -3.11 5.61
CA GLY A 336 -6.62 -4.47 6.08
C GLY A 336 -5.44 -5.15 5.39
N TRP A 337 -4.84 -4.50 4.39
CA TRP A 337 -3.75 -5.04 3.59
C TRP A 337 -2.59 -4.06 3.52
N ILE A 338 -1.39 -4.59 3.30
CA ILE A 338 -0.23 -3.79 2.90
C ILE A 338 0.35 -4.43 1.64
N VAL A 339 0.66 -3.59 0.65
CA VAL A 339 1.20 -4.02 -0.63
C VAL A 339 2.64 -3.53 -0.71
N HIS A 340 3.57 -4.45 -0.87
CA HIS A 340 5.00 -4.16 -0.95
C HIS A 340 5.56 -4.46 -2.34
N LEU A 341 6.62 -3.74 -2.68
CA LEU A 341 7.61 -4.12 -3.68
C LEU A 341 8.90 -4.52 -2.96
N LEU A 342 9.48 -5.65 -3.37
CA LEU A 342 10.76 -6.18 -2.90
C LEU A 342 11.66 -6.50 -4.10
N GLN A 343 12.94 -6.73 -3.81
CA GLN A 343 13.90 -7.21 -4.82
C GLN A 343 13.72 -8.74 -5.02
N PRO A 344 13.59 -9.22 -6.27
CA PRO A 344 13.48 -10.66 -6.54
C PRO A 344 14.82 -11.38 -6.41
N SER A 345 14.78 -12.72 -6.38
CA SER A 345 15.99 -13.56 -6.33
C SER A 345 16.69 -13.71 -7.69
N ASN A 346 15.96 -13.48 -8.79
CA ASN A 346 16.42 -13.55 -10.17
C ASN A 346 16.38 -12.16 -10.86
N PRO A 347 17.21 -11.19 -10.45
CA PRO A 347 17.14 -9.83 -11.00
C PRO A 347 17.61 -9.73 -12.46
N ASP A 348 18.42 -10.69 -12.95
CA ASP A 348 19.19 -10.54 -14.20
C ASP A 348 18.56 -11.26 -15.41
N SER A 349 17.38 -11.88 -15.28
CA SER A 349 16.67 -12.45 -16.41
C SER A 349 16.04 -11.31 -17.21
N GLN A 350 16.75 -10.84 -18.25
CA GLN A 350 16.27 -9.94 -19.32
C GLN A 350 14.74 -9.87 -19.34
N ASP A 351 14.11 -8.73 -19.00
CA ASP A 351 12.69 -8.25 -19.07
C ASP A 351 11.57 -9.18 -19.62
N ILE A 352 11.69 -10.49 -19.48
CA ILE A 352 10.94 -11.53 -20.19
C ILE A 352 10.47 -12.58 -19.18
N GLU A 353 11.25 -12.84 -18.12
CA GLU A 353 10.87 -13.77 -17.06
C GLU A 353 10.25 -13.05 -15.87
N VAL A 354 9.15 -13.62 -15.37
CA VAL A 354 8.45 -13.09 -14.20
C VAL A 354 9.35 -13.17 -12.97
N PRO A 355 9.47 -12.09 -12.17
CA PRO A 355 10.26 -12.08 -10.95
C PRO A 355 9.85 -13.23 -10.00
N MET A 356 10.82 -14.00 -9.50
CA MET A 356 10.63 -15.14 -8.62
C MET A 356 11.45 -15.00 -7.34
N GLY A 357 10.88 -15.51 -6.24
CA GLY A 357 11.50 -15.47 -4.93
C GLY A 357 11.81 -14.03 -4.48
N PHE A 358 12.72 -13.93 -3.52
CA PHE A 358 13.16 -12.67 -2.92
C PHE A 358 14.66 -12.69 -2.75
N ALA A 359 15.28 -11.53 -2.89
CA ALA A 359 16.71 -11.36 -2.70
C ALA A 359 17.13 -11.77 -1.28
N LEU A 360 18.29 -12.43 -1.21
CA LEU A 360 18.95 -12.78 0.04
C LEU A 360 19.46 -11.53 0.77
N ILE A 361 19.63 -11.65 2.09
CA ILE A 361 20.34 -10.66 2.90
C ILE A 361 21.84 -11.04 2.86
N PRO A 362 22.69 -10.24 2.18
CA PRO A 362 24.10 -10.59 1.99
C PRO A 362 24.84 -10.58 3.33
N ARG A 363 25.90 -11.39 3.44
CA ARG A 363 26.79 -11.37 4.61
C ARG A 363 27.54 -10.04 4.69
N GLU A 364 28.08 -9.75 5.88
CA GLU A 364 28.99 -8.62 6.08
C GLU A 364 30.17 -8.70 5.09
N GLY A 365 30.41 -7.63 4.32
CA GLY A 365 31.45 -7.57 3.28
C GLY A 365 31.10 -8.22 1.93
N GLN A 366 29.84 -8.57 1.68
CA GLN A 366 29.33 -9.12 0.41
C GLN A 366 28.40 -8.15 -0.34
N GLU A 367 28.59 -6.84 -0.20
CA GLU A 367 27.75 -5.80 -0.78
C GLU A 367 27.79 -5.87 -2.30
N THR A 368 26.61 -5.90 -2.90
CA THR A 368 26.44 -5.68 -4.34
C THR A 368 25.49 -4.50 -4.55
N PRO A 369 25.95 -3.39 -5.14
CA PRO A 369 25.07 -2.30 -5.55
C PRO A 369 24.07 -2.78 -6.60
N LYS A 370 22.83 -2.27 -6.55
CA LYS A 370 21.77 -2.51 -7.54
C LYS A 370 21.25 -1.19 -8.12
N GLY A 371 20.87 -1.20 -9.40
CA GLY A 371 20.39 -0.04 -10.15
C GLY A 371 21.50 0.72 -10.85
N ASP A 372 21.20 1.20 -12.06
CA ASP A 372 22.15 1.87 -12.95
C ASP A 372 22.12 3.38 -12.76
N LEU A 373 20.94 3.96 -12.46
CA LEU A 373 20.75 5.41 -12.36
C LEU A 373 21.15 5.93 -10.97
N THR A 374 20.76 5.21 -9.92
CA THR A 374 21.10 5.56 -8.53
C THR A 374 21.48 4.27 -7.81
N PRO A 375 22.77 3.87 -7.89
CA PRO A 375 23.24 2.63 -7.29
C PRO A 375 22.87 2.55 -5.81
N ARG A 376 22.21 1.47 -5.44
CA ARG A 376 21.76 1.16 -4.09
C ARG A 376 22.58 0.01 -3.53
N PRO A 377 23.52 0.30 -2.63
CA PRO A 377 24.14 -0.68 -1.74
C PRO A 377 23.11 -1.66 -1.15
N SER A 378 23.46 -2.93 -1.09
CA SER A 378 22.64 -3.91 -0.38
C SER A 378 22.79 -3.73 1.13
N LEU A 379 21.69 -3.88 1.88
CA LEU A 379 21.75 -3.93 3.34
C LEU A 379 22.38 -5.26 3.78
N GLU A 380 23.71 -5.29 3.89
CA GLU A 380 24.45 -6.43 4.43
C GLU A 380 24.14 -6.69 5.89
N ALA A 381 24.38 -7.92 6.31
CA ALA A 381 24.45 -8.35 7.71
C ALA A 381 25.57 -7.64 8.50
N GLY A 382 25.57 -7.84 9.82
CA GLY A 382 26.61 -7.35 10.71
C GLY A 382 26.34 -5.98 11.34
N LYS A 383 25.10 -5.45 11.28
CA LYS A 383 24.68 -4.26 12.04
C LYS A 383 23.63 -4.63 13.07
N SER A 384 23.47 -3.79 14.08
CA SER A 384 22.40 -3.92 15.06
C SER A 384 21.04 -3.50 14.47
N PRO A 385 19.91 -3.96 15.04
CA PRO A 385 18.59 -3.51 14.63
C PRO A 385 18.40 -1.99 14.67
N ASP A 386 18.98 -1.30 15.67
CA ASP A 386 18.92 0.17 15.78
C ASP A 386 19.67 0.86 14.64
N GLU A 387 20.83 0.33 14.23
CA GLU A 387 21.58 0.85 13.08
C GLU A 387 20.80 0.69 11.78
N TYR A 388 20.18 -0.47 11.53
CA TYR A 388 19.33 -0.66 10.34
C TYR A 388 18.14 0.29 10.34
N LEU A 389 17.45 0.42 11.48
CA LEU A 389 16.33 1.34 11.61
C LEU A 389 16.77 2.79 11.37
N SER A 390 17.92 3.20 11.93
CA SER A 390 18.52 4.52 11.76
C SER A 390 18.84 4.83 10.30
N ILE A 391 19.38 3.86 9.55
CA ILE A 391 19.64 3.98 8.10
C ILE A 391 18.33 4.30 7.36
N LEU A 392 17.30 3.49 7.59
CA LEU A 392 16.01 3.64 6.92
C LEU A 392 15.31 4.94 7.31
N GLN A 393 15.46 5.40 8.55
CA GLN A 393 14.84 6.64 9.02
C GLN A 393 15.51 7.89 8.46
N LYS A 394 16.84 7.97 8.54
CA LYS A 394 17.59 9.10 7.99
C LYS A 394 17.37 9.25 6.49
N ALA A 395 17.13 8.14 5.79
CA ALA A 395 16.83 8.14 4.37
C ALA A 395 15.48 8.80 4.03
N GLN A 396 14.55 8.94 4.95
CA GLN A 396 13.23 9.52 4.63
C GLN A 396 13.28 11.02 4.42
N ASP A 397 14.12 11.72 5.19
CA ASP A 397 14.30 13.17 5.06
C ASP A 397 15.30 13.54 3.95
N ASP A 398 16.05 12.55 3.44
CA ASP A 398 17.05 12.72 2.38
C ASP A 398 16.61 12.02 1.08
N LYS A 399 16.03 12.80 0.16
CA LYS A 399 15.65 12.32 -1.19
C LYS A 399 16.83 11.80 -2.01
N GLY A 400 18.07 12.19 -1.66
CA GLY A 400 19.29 11.71 -2.31
C GLY A 400 19.78 10.38 -1.75
N SER A 401 19.23 9.92 -0.62
CA SER A 401 19.61 8.64 -0.02
C SER A 401 19.21 7.49 -0.95
N PRO A 402 20.10 6.50 -1.18
CA PRO A 402 19.75 5.32 -1.95
C PRO A 402 18.63 4.50 -1.29
N TYR A 403 18.36 4.71 -0.01
CA TYR A 403 17.32 4.01 0.76
C TYR A 403 16.02 4.81 0.94
N HIS A 404 15.89 6.00 0.31
CA HIS A 404 14.71 6.85 0.46
C HIS A 404 13.42 6.12 0.08
N GLY A 405 12.39 6.14 0.93
CA GLY A 405 11.13 5.44 0.68
C GLY A 405 11.13 3.93 0.98
N GLU A 406 12.24 3.38 1.48
CA GLU A 406 12.30 1.99 1.97
C GLU A 406 11.87 1.89 3.44
N THR A 407 11.30 0.75 3.82
CA THR A 407 10.89 0.43 5.19
C THR A 407 11.31 -0.98 5.58
N GLY A 408 11.50 -1.22 6.88
CA GLY A 408 11.79 -2.55 7.41
C GLY A 408 10.57 -3.46 7.36
N MET A 409 10.79 -4.77 7.22
CA MET A 409 9.71 -5.76 7.22
C MET A 409 9.10 -5.97 8.60
N THR A 410 7.83 -6.37 8.61
CA THR A 410 7.06 -6.87 9.76
C THR A 410 7.04 -8.41 9.79
N PRO A 411 6.60 -9.04 10.91
CA PRO A 411 6.40 -10.50 10.97
C PRO A 411 5.45 -11.03 9.88
N GLU A 412 4.38 -10.30 9.59
CA GLU A 412 3.41 -10.64 8.55
C GLU A 412 4.05 -10.60 7.16
N ASP A 413 4.87 -9.58 6.88
CA ASP A 413 5.60 -9.46 5.63
C ASP A 413 6.52 -10.67 5.44
N TRP A 414 7.25 -11.07 6.48
CA TRP A 414 8.17 -12.21 6.38
C TRP A 414 7.44 -13.53 6.22
N ILE A 415 6.35 -13.77 6.96
CA ILE A 415 5.54 -14.99 6.82
C ILE A 415 5.03 -15.13 5.38
N MET A 416 4.49 -14.05 4.81
CA MET A 416 4.01 -14.05 3.44
C MET A 416 5.14 -14.22 2.42
N ALA A 417 6.25 -13.49 2.60
CA ALA A 417 7.42 -13.62 1.74
C ALA A 417 8.00 -15.03 1.78
N PHE A 418 8.06 -15.66 2.95
CA PHE A 418 8.55 -17.03 3.12
C PHE A 418 7.69 -18.04 2.35
N MET A 419 6.35 -18.00 2.55
CA MET A 419 5.45 -18.94 1.88
C MET A 419 5.51 -18.79 0.35
N LEU A 420 5.53 -17.55 -0.14
CA LEU A 420 5.64 -17.28 -1.57
C LEU A 420 6.99 -17.72 -2.12
N HIS A 421 8.09 -17.38 -1.43
CA HIS A 421 9.44 -17.78 -1.84
C HIS A 421 9.56 -19.30 -1.97
N LEU A 422 9.13 -20.04 -0.94
CA LEU A 422 9.22 -21.50 -0.95
C LEU A 422 8.37 -22.13 -2.05
N SER A 423 7.19 -21.55 -2.31
CA SER A 423 6.30 -22.02 -3.37
C SER A 423 6.88 -21.80 -4.77
N GLU A 424 7.60 -20.70 -4.97
CA GLU A 424 8.17 -20.34 -6.27
C GLU A 424 9.53 -20.98 -6.53
N THR A 425 10.40 -21.05 -5.53
CA THR A 425 11.81 -21.46 -5.71
C THR A 425 12.09 -22.89 -5.25
N GLY A 426 11.19 -23.47 -4.45
CA GLY A 426 11.41 -24.74 -3.76
C GLY A 426 12.49 -24.70 -2.68
N LYS A 427 12.99 -23.51 -2.34
CA LYS A 427 14.02 -23.28 -1.31
C LYS A 427 13.42 -22.43 -0.18
N PRO A 428 13.85 -22.63 1.07
CA PRO A 428 13.40 -21.77 2.17
C PRO A 428 14.06 -20.40 2.09
N LEU A 429 13.32 -19.35 2.47
CA LEU A 429 13.84 -17.98 2.61
C LEU A 429 14.60 -17.84 3.93
N ASP A 430 15.72 -17.10 3.91
CA ASP A 430 16.56 -16.77 5.06
C ASP A 430 17.16 -18.04 5.72
N ASN A 431 17.67 -18.96 4.89
CA ASN A 431 18.32 -20.18 5.34
C ASN A 431 19.75 -19.91 5.83
N PHE A 432 19.86 -19.34 7.03
CA PHE A 432 21.14 -18.83 7.53
C PHE A 432 22.26 -19.89 7.60
N ALA A 433 21.89 -21.16 7.77
CA ALA A 433 22.81 -22.27 7.90
C ALA A 433 23.49 -22.65 6.57
N ASN A 434 23.03 -22.14 5.42
CA ASN A 434 23.68 -22.41 4.13
C ASN A 434 24.96 -21.58 3.89
N GLY A 435 25.34 -20.71 4.84
CA GLY A 435 26.52 -19.86 4.77
C GLY A 435 26.37 -18.61 3.90
N MET A 436 25.38 -18.55 3.01
CA MET A 436 25.15 -17.45 2.06
C MET A 436 24.07 -16.46 2.54
N GLU A 437 23.00 -16.96 3.16
CA GLU A 437 21.86 -16.14 3.60
C GLU A 437 22.00 -15.74 5.07
N SER A 438 21.34 -14.65 5.47
CA SER A 438 21.39 -14.14 6.84
C SER A 438 20.05 -14.23 7.56
N ILE A 439 20.11 -14.19 8.89
CA ILE A 439 18.93 -14.03 9.74
C ILE A 439 18.38 -12.62 9.51
N SER A 440 17.06 -12.47 9.44
CA SER A 440 16.41 -11.18 9.20
C SER A 440 15.90 -10.57 10.51
N TYR A 441 16.41 -9.40 10.85
CA TYR A 441 15.75 -8.47 11.76
C TYR A 441 14.55 -7.84 11.06
N LEU A 442 13.42 -7.83 11.76
CA LEU A 442 12.17 -7.24 11.30
C LEU A 442 11.99 -5.86 11.94
N THR A 443 12.80 -4.89 11.48
CA THR A 443 12.82 -3.52 12.01
C THR A 443 11.53 -2.74 11.78
N GLY A 444 10.59 -3.30 11.00
CA GLY A 444 9.22 -2.81 10.89
C GLY A 444 8.36 -3.08 12.12
N ALA A 445 8.84 -3.82 13.13
CA ALA A 445 8.10 -4.06 14.36
C ALA A 445 9.00 -4.15 15.61
N PHE A 446 8.40 -3.98 16.80
CA PHE A 446 9.11 -3.95 18.07
C PHE A 446 8.24 -4.44 19.23
N PHE A 447 8.78 -5.34 20.07
CA PHE A 447 8.09 -5.86 21.26
C PHE A 447 8.32 -4.95 22.48
N LEU A 448 7.26 -4.34 23.00
CA LEU A 448 7.31 -3.33 24.06
C LEU A 448 7.68 -3.89 25.44
N SER A 449 7.15 -5.06 25.81
CA SER A 449 7.38 -5.62 27.15
C SER A 449 8.83 -6.05 27.36
N SER A 450 9.44 -6.60 26.30
CA SER A 450 10.78 -7.17 26.31
C SER A 450 11.86 -6.28 25.69
N SER A 451 11.46 -5.18 25.04
CA SER A 451 12.36 -4.31 24.28
C SER A 451 13.19 -5.07 23.24
N LEU A 452 12.59 -6.02 22.52
CA LEU A 452 13.27 -6.84 21.52
C LEU A 452 12.71 -6.58 20.13
N VAL A 453 13.57 -6.74 19.11
CA VAL A 453 13.18 -6.71 17.70
C VAL A 453 12.86 -8.13 17.27
N PRO A 454 11.78 -8.36 16.49
CA PRO A 454 11.50 -9.68 15.96
C PRO A 454 12.63 -10.14 15.01
N GLY A 455 13.11 -11.37 15.21
CA GLY A 455 14.14 -12.00 14.39
C GLY A 455 13.62 -13.29 13.78
N VAL A 456 13.89 -13.51 12.50
CA VAL A 456 13.31 -14.61 11.73
C VAL A 456 14.32 -15.26 10.78
N TYR A 457 14.21 -16.58 10.62
CA TYR A 457 15.05 -17.36 9.72
C TYR A 457 14.52 -18.78 9.53
N TRP A 458 15.10 -19.48 8.56
CA TRP A 458 15.00 -20.92 8.44
C TRP A 458 16.25 -21.60 8.98
N SER A 459 16.08 -22.58 9.88
CA SER A 459 17.18 -23.43 10.34
C SER A 459 17.13 -24.77 9.63
N SER A 460 18.25 -25.20 9.06
CA SER A 460 18.41 -26.54 8.46
C SER A 460 19.30 -27.48 9.30
N VAL A 461 19.71 -27.07 10.51
CA VAL A 461 20.73 -27.77 11.32
C VAL A 461 20.21 -29.04 12.01
N ASP A 462 18.93 -29.07 12.46
CA ASP A 462 18.35 -30.18 13.25
C ASP A 462 16.91 -30.48 12.81
N ASP A 463 16.78 -30.99 11.58
CA ASP A 463 15.55 -31.04 10.81
C ASP A 463 14.98 -29.62 10.55
N GLY A 464 14.61 -29.36 9.29
CA GLY A 464 14.31 -28.00 8.87
C GLY A 464 13.14 -27.38 9.64
N ARG A 465 13.24 -26.14 10.10
CA ARG A 465 12.11 -25.43 10.69
C ARG A 465 12.22 -23.92 10.53
N ALA A 466 11.07 -23.26 10.52
CA ALA A 466 11.00 -21.81 10.59
C ALA A 466 11.14 -21.35 12.06
N PHE A 467 11.86 -20.25 12.28
CA PHE A 467 12.08 -19.64 13.58
C PHE A 467 11.54 -18.20 13.60
N LEU A 468 10.70 -17.89 14.59
CA LEU A 468 10.25 -16.54 14.92
C LEU A 468 10.63 -16.26 16.38
N GLY A 469 11.73 -15.53 16.56
CA GLY A 469 12.32 -15.16 17.84
C GLY A 469 12.27 -13.66 18.11
N GLY A 470 12.96 -13.25 19.16
CA GLY A 470 13.23 -11.84 19.46
C GLY A 470 14.69 -11.68 19.86
N ASP A 471 15.32 -10.63 19.32
CA ASP A 471 16.72 -10.31 19.53
C ASP A 471 16.86 -8.94 20.17
N GLY A 472 17.93 -8.75 20.94
CA GLY A 472 18.26 -7.46 21.54
C GLY A 472 18.48 -6.41 20.46
N TYR A 473 17.97 -5.20 20.65
CA TYR A 473 18.11 -4.13 19.66
C TYR A 473 19.55 -3.60 19.49
N TYR A 474 20.46 -4.00 20.38
CA TYR A 474 21.91 -3.77 20.27
C TYR A 474 22.68 -5.03 19.83
N ASP A 475 22.01 -6.16 19.62
CA ASP A 475 22.69 -7.41 19.29
C ASP A 475 23.28 -7.28 17.88
N ARG A 476 24.61 -7.36 17.83
CA ARG A 476 25.36 -7.35 16.58
C ARG A 476 25.91 -8.74 16.34
N ALA A 477 25.52 -9.33 15.22
CA ALA A 477 26.02 -10.61 14.77
C ALA A 477 26.27 -10.56 13.26
N SER A 478 27.42 -11.07 12.83
CA SER A 478 27.86 -11.02 11.43
C SER A 478 26.94 -11.77 10.46
N ASN A 479 26.07 -12.62 11.00
CA ASN A 479 25.08 -13.41 10.27
C ASN A 479 23.64 -12.88 10.38
N PHE A 480 23.42 -11.71 10.97
CA PHE A 480 22.12 -11.05 11.08
C PHE A 480 22.11 -9.76 10.27
N GLY A 481 21.07 -9.57 9.46
CA GLY A 481 20.85 -8.33 8.72
C GLY A 481 19.38 -7.93 8.67
N ALA A 482 19.04 -7.01 7.76
CA ALA A 482 17.67 -6.56 7.60
C ALA A 482 17.30 -6.51 6.11
N ARG A 483 16.11 -7.01 5.79
CA ARG A 483 15.49 -6.80 4.48
C ARG A 483 14.59 -5.57 4.54
N SER A 484 14.65 -4.76 3.49
CA SER A 484 13.77 -3.62 3.31
C SER A 484 12.82 -3.83 2.13
N SER A 485 11.75 -3.05 2.12
CA SER A 485 10.72 -3.06 1.08
C SER A 485 10.18 -1.66 0.83
N VAL A 486 9.50 -1.48 -0.30
CA VAL A 486 8.80 -0.23 -0.64
C VAL A 486 7.30 -0.48 -0.57
N ILE A 487 6.58 0.26 0.27
CA ILE A 487 5.11 0.18 0.38
C ILE A 487 4.47 0.98 -0.76
N VAL A 488 3.44 0.42 -1.40
CA VAL A 488 2.73 0.94 -2.60
C VAL A 488 1.53 1.82 -2.26
#